data_AF-A0A1Z4II25-F1
#
_entry.id   AF-A0A1Z4II25-F1
#
_cell.length_a   1.000
_cell.length_b   1.000
_cell.length_c   1.000
_cell.angle_alpha   90.00
_cell.angle_beta   90.00
_cell.angle_gamma   90.00
#
_symmetry.space_group_name_H-M   'P 1'
#
loop_
_entity.id
_entity.type
_entity.pdbx_description
1 polymer ?
#
loop_
_entity_poly.entity_id
_entity_poly.type
_entity_poly.pdbx_seq_one_letter_code
_entity_poly.pdbx_strand_id
1 'polypeptide(L)'
;MKKFTSLMIVGAILSMSAPALAESRAVNISIGSIGGGLDNAALRTVRQLIGFAVGTGTVDKFIVYSPRNGSPIPIEGGLSACAEAGFGITDERFNAFVQQLRSITPRSGTFLNIELTASCRLN
;
A
#
# COMPACT_ATOMS: atom_id res chain seq x y z
N MET A 1 72.26 -0.78 -2.28
CA MET A 1 70.98 -1.36 -2.76
C MET A 1 69.93 -1.20 -1.67
N LYS A 2 68.98 -0.27 -1.82
CA LYS A 2 67.90 -0.05 -0.83
C LYS A 2 66.71 -0.93 -1.20
N LYS A 3 66.31 -1.83 -0.30
CA LYS A 3 65.13 -2.68 -0.46
C LYS A 3 63.90 -1.90 0.01
N PHE A 4 63.00 -1.57 -0.91
CA PHE A 4 61.69 -1.02 -0.62
C PHE A 4 60.73 -2.17 -0.31
N THR A 5 60.35 -2.31 0.96
CA THR A 5 59.31 -3.25 1.38
C THR A 5 57.97 -2.52 1.29
N SER A 6 57.19 -2.82 0.25
CA SER A 6 55.84 -2.27 0.06
C SER A 6 54.84 -3.21 0.72
N LEU A 7 54.23 -2.78 1.82
CA LEU A 7 53.17 -3.53 2.52
C LEU A 7 51.82 -3.15 1.88
N MET A 8 51.28 -4.00 1.00
CA MET A 8 49.93 -3.86 0.46
C MET A 8 48.93 -4.37 1.50
N ILE A 9 48.20 -3.46 2.16
CA ILE A 9 47.05 -3.80 2.99
C ILE A 9 45.82 -3.84 2.06
N VAL A 10 45.35 -5.05 1.75
CA VAL A 10 44.10 -5.29 1.03
C VAL A 10 42.95 -5.06 2.01
N GLY A 11 42.33 -3.88 1.96
CA GLY A 11 41.14 -3.56 2.72
C GLY A 11 39.91 -4.22 2.11
N ALA A 12 39.46 -5.35 2.69
CA ALA A 12 38.15 -5.91 2.39
C ALA A 12 37.08 -5.11 3.16
N ILE A 13 36.51 -4.08 2.52
CA ILE A 13 35.29 -3.44 3.02
C ILE A 13 34.14 -4.39 2.69
N LEU A 14 33.72 -5.17 3.68
CA LEU A 14 32.47 -5.93 3.64
C LEU A 14 31.33 -4.93 3.52
N SER A 15 30.79 -4.80 2.31
CA SER A 15 29.54 -4.11 2.01
C SER A 15 28.44 -4.70 2.87
N MET A 16 28.09 -4.03 3.97
CA MET A 16 26.88 -4.28 4.72
C MET A 16 25.71 -3.84 3.85
N SER A 17 25.27 -4.70 2.94
CA SER A 17 23.95 -4.62 2.36
C SER A 17 22.98 -4.90 3.51
N ALA A 18 22.49 -3.83 4.15
CA ALA A 18 21.32 -3.93 4.99
C ALA A 18 20.25 -4.69 4.19
N PRO A 19 19.58 -5.69 4.77
CA PRO A 19 18.46 -6.30 4.08
C PRO A 19 17.51 -5.17 3.74
N ALA A 20 17.27 -4.96 2.45
CA ALA A 20 16.11 -4.20 2.00
C ALA A 20 14.91 -5.02 2.47
N LEU A 21 14.51 -4.82 3.73
CA LEU A 21 13.23 -5.31 4.22
C LEU A 21 12.24 -4.79 3.17
N ALA A 22 11.43 -5.68 2.62
CA ALA A 22 10.31 -5.29 1.79
C ALA A 22 9.37 -4.49 2.70
N GLU A 23 9.64 -3.19 2.80
CA GLU A 23 8.82 -2.22 3.50
C GLU A 23 7.43 -2.38 2.89
N SER A 24 6.40 -2.57 3.74
CA SER A 24 5.03 -2.75 3.25
C SER A 24 4.51 -1.41 2.75
N ARG A 25 4.96 -1.05 1.54
CA ARG A 25 4.71 0.24 0.89
C ARG A 25 3.35 0.28 0.21
N ALA A 26 2.49 -0.70 0.43
CA ALA A 26 1.17 -0.74 -0.18
C ALA A 26 0.12 -1.31 0.76
N VAL A 27 -1.14 -1.04 0.43
CA VAL A 27 -2.31 -1.56 1.14
C VAL A 27 -3.38 -2.01 0.15
N ASN A 28 -3.80 -3.27 0.29
CA ASN A 28 -4.99 -3.79 -0.37
C ASN A 28 -6.24 -3.36 0.41
N ILE A 29 -7.22 -2.86 -0.32
CA ILE A 29 -8.46 -2.30 0.19
C ILE A 29 -9.60 -3.08 -0.45
N SER A 30 -10.44 -3.69 0.37
CA SER A 30 -11.63 -4.39 -0.10
C SER A 30 -12.83 -3.99 0.74
N ILE A 31 -13.84 -3.41 0.11
CA ILE A 31 -15.14 -3.11 0.72
C ILE A 31 -16.24 -3.74 -0.11
N GLY A 32 -17.13 -4.45 0.54
CA GLY A 32 -18.24 -5.16 -0.10
C GLY A 32 -19.30 -5.52 0.93
N SER A 33 -20.41 -6.10 0.48
CA SER A 33 -21.48 -6.57 1.35
C SER A 33 -21.35 -8.08 1.64
N ILE A 34 -22.02 -8.54 2.71
CA ILE A 34 -22.17 -9.96 3.10
C ILE A 34 -23.66 -10.27 3.25
N GLY A 35 -24.39 -10.34 2.14
CA GLY A 35 -25.81 -10.70 2.12
C GLY A 35 -26.79 -9.57 2.49
N GLY A 36 -26.40 -8.31 2.31
CA GLY A 36 -27.23 -7.13 2.59
C GLY A 36 -27.05 -6.00 1.58
N GLY A 37 -27.50 -4.79 1.94
CA GLY A 37 -27.24 -3.59 1.16
C GLY A 37 -25.89 -2.99 1.53
N LEU A 38 -25.03 -2.76 0.53
CA LEU A 38 -23.74 -2.10 0.73
C LEU A 38 -23.89 -0.74 1.41
N ASP A 39 -23.06 -0.48 2.41
CA ASP A 39 -22.92 0.83 3.02
C ASP A 39 -22.25 1.82 2.07
N ASN A 40 -23.07 2.50 1.27
CA ASN A 40 -22.61 3.49 0.30
C ASN A 40 -21.93 4.71 0.96
N ALA A 41 -22.23 5.01 2.22
CA ALA A 41 -21.56 6.08 2.94
C ALA A 41 -20.11 5.67 3.27
N ALA A 42 -19.91 4.46 3.81
CA ALA A 42 -18.58 3.91 4.05
C ALA A 42 -17.75 3.82 2.75
N LEU A 43 -18.36 3.33 1.65
CA LEU A 43 -17.71 3.28 0.34
C LEU A 43 -17.29 4.66 -0.16
N ARG A 44 -18.14 5.68 0.02
CA ARG A 44 -17.81 7.05 -0.35
C ARG A 44 -16.64 7.59 0.47
N THR A 45 -16.62 7.33 1.78
CA THR A 45 -15.52 7.73 2.67
C THR A 45 -14.21 7.07 2.25
N VAL A 46 -14.19 5.77 1.96
CA VAL A 46 -13.01 5.07 1.44
C VAL A 46 -12.48 5.76 0.19
N ARG A 47 -13.35 6.05 -0.79
CA ARG A 47 -12.97 6.74 -2.03
C ARG A 47 -12.44 8.16 -1.79
N GLN A 48 -13.02 8.89 -0.84
CA GLN A 48 -12.56 10.23 -0.48
C GLN A 48 -11.18 10.22 0.15
N LEU A 49 -10.91 9.31 1.10
CA LEU A 49 -9.59 9.17 1.70
C LEU A 49 -8.52 8.80 0.68
N ILE A 50 -8.83 7.86 -0.21
CA ILE A 50 -7.92 7.49 -1.31
C ILE A 50 -7.66 8.69 -2.22
N GLY A 51 -8.73 9.38 -2.66
CA GLY A 51 -8.59 10.55 -3.54
C GLY A 51 -7.77 11.67 -2.89
N PHE A 52 -7.95 11.92 -1.59
CA PHE A 52 -7.15 12.87 -0.84
C PHE A 52 -5.68 12.41 -0.71
N ALA A 53 -5.44 11.14 -0.43
CA ALA A 53 -4.09 10.58 -0.34
C ALA A 53 -3.33 10.70 -1.68
N VAL A 54 -4.02 10.45 -2.80
CA VAL A 54 -3.49 10.67 -4.15
C VAL A 54 -3.21 12.15 -4.39
N GLY A 55 -4.21 13.02 -4.14
CA GLY A 55 -4.08 14.47 -4.38
C GLY A 55 -3.00 15.16 -3.52
N THR A 56 -2.61 14.55 -2.40
CA THR A 56 -1.55 15.06 -1.50
C THR A 56 -0.20 14.38 -1.68
N GLY A 57 -0.07 13.46 -2.65
CA GLY A 57 1.15 12.69 -2.90
C GLY A 57 1.48 11.64 -1.83
N THR A 58 0.55 11.33 -0.93
CA THR A 58 0.73 10.24 0.06
C THR A 58 0.70 8.88 -0.64
N VAL A 59 -0.06 8.76 -1.73
CA VAL A 59 -0.17 7.59 -2.60
C VAL A 59 0.15 8.02 -4.03
N ASP A 60 1.15 7.40 -4.66
CA ASP A 60 1.48 7.68 -6.07
C ASP A 60 0.89 6.66 -7.03
N LYS A 61 0.61 5.44 -6.55
CA LYS A 61 0.07 4.36 -7.37
C LYS A 61 -1.17 3.80 -6.74
N PHE A 62 -2.27 3.90 -7.48
CA PHE A 62 -3.57 3.40 -7.10
C PHE A 62 -4.12 2.50 -8.21
N ILE A 63 -4.38 1.24 -7.89
CA ILE A 63 -4.90 0.23 -8.83
C ILE A 63 -6.28 -0.19 -8.37
N VAL A 64 -7.27 -0.09 -9.25
CA VAL A 64 -8.62 -0.65 -9.01
C VAL A 64 -8.73 -2.02 -9.69
N TYR A 65 -9.00 -3.05 -8.90
CA TYR A 65 -9.22 -4.42 -9.37
C TYR A 65 -10.70 -4.69 -9.69
N SER A 66 -11.60 -4.14 -8.89
CA SER A 66 -13.05 -4.18 -9.17
C SER A 66 -13.80 -3.02 -8.48
N PRO A 67 -14.94 -2.58 -9.04
CA PRO A 67 -15.40 -2.91 -10.39
C PRO A 67 -14.52 -2.21 -11.45
N ARG A 68 -14.05 -2.96 -12.44
CA ARG A 68 -13.44 -2.45 -13.69
C ARG A 68 -14.08 -3.17 -14.87
N ASN A 69 -14.01 -2.60 -16.07
CA ASN A 69 -14.52 -3.25 -17.26
C ASN A 69 -13.88 -4.64 -17.43
N GLY A 70 -14.70 -5.68 -17.60
CA GLY A 70 -14.25 -7.07 -17.70
C GLY A 70 -13.88 -7.78 -16.39
N SER A 71 -13.94 -7.11 -15.22
CA SER A 71 -13.78 -7.78 -13.93
C SER A 71 -15.13 -8.29 -13.39
N PRO A 72 -15.13 -9.36 -12.56
CA PRO A 72 -16.30 -9.71 -11.78
C PRO A 72 -16.77 -8.50 -10.98
N ILE A 73 -17.99 -8.05 -11.23
CA ILE A 73 -18.66 -7.07 -10.39
C ILE A 73 -19.21 -7.88 -9.21
N PRO A 74 -18.82 -7.59 -7.97
CA PRO A 74 -19.44 -8.22 -6.82
C PRO A 74 -20.95 -8.01 -6.93
N ILE A 75 -21.73 -9.09 -6.83
CA ILE A 75 -23.21 -9.03 -6.93
C ILE A 75 -23.76 -7.99 -5.96
N GLU A 76 -23.07 -7.81 -4.83
CA GLU A 76 -23.45 -6.91 -3.76
C GLU A 76 -22.79 -5.51 -3.85
N GLY A 77 -22.06 -5.23 -4.94
CA GLY A 77 -21.30 -3.99 -5.15
C GLY A 77 -20.03 -3.91 -4.30
N GLY A 78 -19.24 -2.84 -4.50
CA GLY A 78 -18.04 -2.61 -3.69
C GLY A 78 -16.88 -1.90 -4.38
N LEU A 79 -15.71 -2.08 -3.79
CA LEU A 79 -14.41 -1.68 -4.31
C LEU A 79 -13.37 -2.71 -3.86
N SER A 80 -12.58 -3.21 -4.81
CA SER A 80 -11.32 -3.90 -4.56
C SER A 80 -10.21 -3.10 -5.23
N ALA A 81 -9.21 -2.69 -4.46
CA ALA A 81 -8.14 -1.84 -4.94
C ALA A 81 -6.84 -2.04 -4.15
N CYS A 82 -5.76 -1.44 -4.63
CA CYS A 82 -4.50 -1.32 -3.93
C CYS A 82 -3.98 0.12 -4.03
N ALA A 83 -3.46 0.66 -2.92
CA ALA A 83 -2.81 1.96 -2.85
C ALA A 83 -1.36 1.79 -2.37
N GLU A 84 -0.40 2.33 -3.11
CA GLU A 84 1.04 2.28 -2.85
C GLU A 84 1.57 3.66 -2.47
N ALA A 85 2.37 3.71 -1.43
CA ALA A 85 2.98 4.91 -0.87
C ALA A 85 3.76 5.69 -1.93
N GLY A 86 3.64 7.01 -1.88
CA GLY A 86 4.36 7.90 -2.80
C GLY A 86 5.87 7.88 -2.62
N PHE A 87 6.59 8.31 -3.66
CA PHE A 87 8.05 8.45 -3.62
C PHE A 87 8.45 9.49 -2.56
N GLY A 88 9.39 9.14 -1.68
CA GLY A 88 9.85 10.01 -0.60
C GLY A 88 8.85 10.21 0.55
N ILE A 89 7.70 9.53 0.55
CA ILE A 89 6.78 9.52 1.68
C ILE A 89 7.34 8.65 2.81
N THR A 90 7.28 9.19 4.03
CA THR A 90 7.69 8.47 5.25
C THR A 90 6.64 7.42 5.65
N ASP A 91 7.11 6.40 6.34
CA ASP A 91 6.25 5.33 6.86
C ASP A 91 5.18 5.87 7.81
N GLU A 92 5.47 6.89 8.63
CA GLU A 92 4.49 7.48 9.53
C GLU A 92 3.32 8.09 8.76
N ARG A 93 3.61 8.78 7.66
CA ARG A 93 2.56 9.42 6.85
C ARG A 93 1.72 8.41 6.10
N PHE A 94 2.34 7.37 5.53
CA PHE A 94 1.59 6.29 4.89
C PHE A 94 0.77 5.48 5.92
N ASN A 95 1.35 5.18 7.09
CA ASN A 95 0.65 4.49 8.17
C ASN A 95 -0.53 5.32 8.70
N ALA A 96 -0.41 6.64 8.79
CA ALA A 96 -1.54 7.51 9.15
C ALA A 96 -2.71 7.36 8.18
N PHE A 97 -2.44 7.30 6.86
CA PHE A 97 -3.46 6.99 5.85
C PHE A 97 -4.08 5.60 6.05
N VAL A 98 -3.27 4.56 6.28
CA VAL A 98 -3.77 3.21 6.57
C VAL A 98 -4.65 3.18 7.83
N GLN A 99 -4.30 3.94 8.86
CA GLN A 99 -5.11 4.04 10.08
C GLN A 99 -6.43 4.78 9.85
N GLN A 100 -6.45 5.81 9.01
CA GLN A 100 -7.71 6.47 8.60
C GLN A 100 -8.64 5.53 7.83
N LEU A 101 -8.10 4.62 7.02
CA LEU A 101 -8.92 3.59 6.38
C LEU A 101 -9.47 2.59 7.40
N ARG A 102 -8.64 2.15 8.36
CA ARG A 102 -9.04 1.18 9.40
C ARG A 102 -10.03 1.75 10.42
N SER A 103 -10.09 3.06 10.59
CA SER A 103 -11.04 3.70 11.50
C SER A 103 -12.46 3.82 10.93
N ILE A 104 -12.65 3.52 9.64
CA ILE A 104 -13.99 3.44 9.05
C ILE A 104 -14.68 2.20 9.61
N THR A 105 -15.84 2.40 10.22
CA THR A 105 -16.72 1.34 10.71
C THR A 105 -17.96 1.27 9.81
N PRO A 106 -18.02 0.33 8.84
CA PRO A 106 -19.21 0.15 8.01
C PRO A 106 -20.39 -0.36 8.85
N ARG A 107 -21.62 -0.11 8.38
CA ARG A 107 -22.81 -0.75 8.97
C ARG A 107 -22.73 -2.28 8.84
N SER A 108 -23.42 -2.97 9.74
CA SER A 108 -23.60 -4.43 9.70
C SER A 108 -24.07 -4.90 8.32
N GLY A 109 -23.50 -6.01 7.85
CA GLY A 109 -23.72 -6.52 6.50
C GLY A 109 -22.78 -5.91 5.44
N THR A 110 -21.90 -4.97 5.80
CA THR A 110 -20.78 -4.51 4.96
C THR A 110 -19.46 -4.82 5.65
N PHE A 111 -18.48 -5.32 4.89
CA PHE A 111 -17.12 -5.51 5.37
C PHE A 111 -16.19 -4.44 4.78
N LEU A 112 -15.14 -4.09 5.53
CA LEU A 112 -13.98 -3.35 5.04
C LEU A 112 -12.74 -4.09 5.49
N ASN A 113 -11.94 -4.58 4.54
CA ASN A 113 -10.66 -5.23 4.79
C ASN A 113 -9.50 -4.35 4.30
N ILE A 114 -8.51 -4.17 5.16
CA ILE A 114 -7.31 -3.34 4.95
C ILE A 114 -6.07 -4.18 5.25
N GLU A 115 -5.43 -4.70 4.20
CA GLU A 115 -4.31 -5.62 4.30
C GLU A 115 -3.02 -4.99 3.75
N LEU A 116 -1.99 -4.91 4.58
CA LEU A 116 -0.68 -4.40 4.15
C LEU A 116 -0.04 -5.37 3.14
N THR A 117 0.64 -4.82 2.16
CA THR A 117 1.37 -5.59 1.15
C THR A 117 2.63 -4.86 0.71
N ALA A 118 3.58 -5.59 0.12
CA ALA A 118 4.86 -5.02 -0.31
C ALA A 118 4.69 -4.00 -1.45
N SER A 119 3.82 -4.29 -2.42
CA SER A 119 3.55 -3.42 -3.55
C SER A 119 2.22 -3.74 -4.22
N CYS A 120 1.66 -2.78 -4.95
CA CYS A 120 0.48 -3.02 -5.78
C CYS A 120 0.89 -3.79 -7.04
N ARG A 121 0.17 -4.87 -7.37
CA ARG A 121 0.44 -5.70 -8.54
C ARG A 121 -0.61 -5.48 -9.60
N LEU A 122 -0.18 -5.35 -10.86
CA LEU A 122 -1.10 -5.52 -11.99
C LEU A 122 -1.27 -7.02 -12.16
N ASN A 123 -2.49 -7.52 -11.92
CA ASN A 123 -2.87 -8.88 -12.30
C ASN A 123 -2.96 -8.99 -13.81
#